data_AF-A0A7Y5LP83-F1
#
_entry.id   AF-A0A7Y5LP83-F1
#
_cell.length_a   1.000
_cell.length_b   1.000
_cell.length_c   1.000
_cell.angle_alpha   90.00
_cell.angle_beta   90.00
_cell.angle_gamma   90.00
#
_symmetry.space_group_name_H-M   'P 1'
#
loop_
_entity.id
_entity.type
_entity.pdbx_description
1 polymer ?
#
loop_
_entity_poly.entity_id
_entity_poly.type
_entity_poly.pdbx_seq_one_letter_code
_entity_poly.pdbx_strand_id
1 'polypeptide(L)'
;MVFWSCKASDESEPESSSFVGGFGSQPCQDSDCDVATNPGTQNTDLSPSTDVSDGPDTEDQDGKNTTADTAGAELDGIEQNGDTDGSEIDGSQGGDLGAACTIASDCADELDCVDWKSDQGICTQIGCGAGLSCPPGSLCTPFGAQIQGCSPYCESAADCPSGYGCKAVFMPDGSYKRICHATETGAQGPAGTCKSNIQCKGDASCVLQLPGGYCANVGCDAANPCPAGTHCVDVENVGNICLAACDAAKICPGAAVKLQVCSENLDIFGQTVSVCAAGQTGKDIGDFCSQNNQCASGECKITANGKCVEGGNGCNSDNDCYVGSCELKPEYVVGTCVISCDMNKPCPQDTVCVPTNAKEGVCRLACKSLSDVFTCDDQAGEMCVFGIPLTDKEGVGAYACAAVASGGMGTSCDAQTGQGCADGYMCL
;
A
#
# COMPACT_ATOMS: atom_id res chain seq x y z
N MET A 1 9.60 31.93 -27.21
CA MET A 1 8.27 31.89 -27.85
C MET A 1 7.35 32.63 -26.90
N VAL A 2 6.72 33.72 -27.33
CA VAL A 2 5.71 34.42 -26.51
C VAL A 2 4.41 33.65 -26.72
N PHE A 3 3.86 33.07 -25.65
CA PHE A 3 2.58 32.36 -25.70
C PHE A 3 1.49 33.32 -25.25
N TRP A 4 0.49 33.51 -26.11
CA TRP A 4 -0.68 34.34 -25.84
C TRP A 4 -1.84 33.44 -25.43
N SER A 5 -2.63 33.85 -24.45
CA SER A 5 -3.69 33.00 -23.87
C SER A 5 -4.98 33.76 -23.62
N CYS A 6 -6.12 33.08 -23.77
CA CYS A 6 -7.43 33.66 -23.58
C CYS A 6 -7.73 33.95 -22.09
N LYS A 7 -8.24 35.15 -21.77
CA LYS A 7 -8.70 35.61 -20.44
C LYS A 7 -10.10 36.22 -20.55
N ALA A 8 -10.96 36.08 -19.54
CA ALA A 8 -12.30 36.68 -19.55
C ALA A 8 -12.27 38.21 -19.83
N SER A 9 -13.13 38.69 -20.75
CA SER A 9 -13.28 40.10 -21.10
C SER A 9 -14.22 40.80 -20.12
N ASP A 10 -13.76 41.90 -19.53
CA ASP A 10 -14.59 42.75 -18.68
C ASP A 10 -15.37 43.73 -19.56
N GLU A 11 -16.67 43.52 -19.74
CA GLU A 11 -17.55 44.47 -20.44
C GLU A 11 -17.87 45.66 -19.53
N SER A 12 -16.88 46.55 -19.35
CA SER A 12 -17.12 47.91 -18.89
C SER A 12 -16.46 48.90 -19.86
N GLU A 13 -17.29 49.55 -20.68
CA GLU A 13 -16.85 50.61 -21.58
C GLU A 13 -16.26 51.80 -20.81
N PRO A 14 -15.13 52.40 -21.23
CA PRO A 14 -14.76 53.74 -20.83
C PRO A 14 -15.19 54.75 -21.90
N GLU A 15 -15.87 55.82 -21.47
CA GLU A 15 -15.92 57.05 -22.26
C GLU A 15 -14.50 57.62 -22.43
N SER A 16 -14.24 58.05 -23.66
CA SER A 16 -13.03 58.66 -24.17
C SER A 16 -12.50 59.83 -23.33
N SER A 17 -11.21 59.82 -23.02
CA SER A 17 -10.44 61.07 -22.96
C SER A 17 -8.98 60.84 -23.37
N SER A 18 -8.57 61.65 -24.34
CA SER A 18 -7.22 61.77 -24.88
C SER A 18 -6.23 62.29 -23.83
N PHE A 19 -5.11 61.59 -23.64
CA PHE A 19 -3.92 62.19 -23.03
C PHE A 19 -2.66 61.85 -23.82
N VAL A 20 -2.04 62.91 -24.33
CA VAL A 20 -0.72 62.93 -24.98
C VAL A 20 0.32 63.15 -23.87
N GLY A 21 1.31 62.29 -23.75
CA GLY A 21 2.43 62.51 -22.83
C GLY A 21 3.49 61.42 -22.91
N GLY A 22 4.64 61.75 -23.48
CA GLY A 22 5.75 60.82 -23.74
C GLY A 22 6.48 60.36 -22.49
N PHE A 23 6.99 59.12 -22.56
CA PHE A 23 7.91 58.57 -21.58
C PHE A 23 9.35 58.68 -22.10
N GLY A 24 10.16 59.45 -21.38
CA GLY A 24 11.61 59.44 -21.46
C GLY A 24 12.17 58.28 -20.65
N SER A 25 13.15 57.59 -21.22
CA SER A 25 13.90 56.50 -20.61
C SER A 25 15.05 57.06 -19.76
N GLN A 26 15.19 56.62 -18.51
CA GLN A 26 16.50 56.58 -17.83
C GLN A 26 16.52 55.55 -16.68
N PRO A 27 17.62 54.79 -16.53
CA PRO A 27 17.75 53.68 -15.58
C PRO A 27 18.34 54.10 -14.23
N CYS A 28 18.03 53.36 -13.16
CA CYS A 28 18.73 53.45 -11.88
C CYS A 28 19.73 52.30 -11.71
N GLN A 29 20.97 52.68 -11.35
CA GLN A 29 22.10 51.87 -10.92
C GLN A 29 22.18 51.80 -9.39
N ASP A 30 22.92 50.79 -8.90
CA ASP A 30 23.70 50.71 -7.65
C ASP A 30 22.92 50.68 -6.30
N SER A 31 22.94 49.61 -5.50
CA SER A 31 23.99 48.97 -4.67
C SER A 31 24.29 49.67 -3.33
N ASP A 32 24.35 48.85 -2.28
CA ASP A 32 24.78 49.07 -0.89
C ASP A 32 23.81 49.73 0.11
N CYS A 33 23.38 48.93 1.10
CA CYS A 33 23.49 49.28 2.51
C CYS A 33 23.44 48.03 3.39
N ASP A 34 24.54 47.80 4.09
CA ASP A 34 24.86 46.69 4.98
C ASP A 34 24.72 47.14 6.47
N VAL A 35 24.53 46.17 7.37
CA VAL A 35 24.86 46.15 8.81
C VAL A 35 24.13 47.07 9.81
N ALA A 36 23.45 46.44 10.78
CA ALA A 36 23.57 46.80 12.20
C ALA A 36 23.30 45.60 13.14
N THR A 37 24.30 45.30 13.96
CA THR A 37 24.36 44.29 15.02
C THR A 37 23.76 44.75 16.36
N ASN A 38 23.29 43.75 17.13
CA ASN A 38 22.92 43.63 18.56
C ASN A 38 23.52 44.63 19.59
N PRO A 39 22.85 44.86 20.74
CA PRO A 39 23.06 44.05 21.99
C PRO A 39 21.76 43.91 22.85
N GLY A 40 21.56 43.06 23.87
CA GLY A 40 22.34 42.13 24.70
C GLY A 40 21.69 42.04 26.12
N THR A 41 21.76 40.86 26.77
CA THR A 41 21.71 40.57 28.25
C THR A 41 20.36 40.72 29.02
N GLN A 42 19.95 39.96 30.07
CA GLN A 42 20.60 38.98 30.98
C GLN A 42 19.57 38.21 31.86
N ASN A 43 19.92 36.95 32.22
CA ASN A 43 19.70 36.07 33.41
C ASN A 43 18.64 36.31 34.50
N THR A 44 18.04 35.19 34.99
CA THR A 44 18.19 34.50 36.31
C THR A 44 17.14 33.36 36.36
N ASP A 45 17.42 32.05 36.48
CA ASP A 45 18.04 31.22 37.53
C ASP A 45 17.23 31.08 38.85
N LEU A 46 16.82 29.83 39.16
CA LEU A 46 16.77 29.12 40.47
C LEU A 46 15.58 28.14 40.66
N SER A 47 15.98 26.90 40.98
CA SER A 47 15.33 25.61 41.32
C SER A 47 14.40 25.62 42.58
N PRO A 48 13.95 24.50 43.24
CA PRO A 48 14.23 23.05 43.09
C PRO A 48 13.12 21.99 43.40
N SER A 49 13.44 20.73 43.06
CA SER A 49 13.24 19.39 43.70
C SER A 49 12.08 19.04 44.66
N THR A 50 11.52 17.82 44.48
CA THR A 50 11.18 16.80 45.52
C THR A 50 11.20 15.40 44.84
N ASP A 51 12.03 14.43 45.22
CA ASP A 51 12.05 13.49 46.37
C ASP A 51 10.96 12.39 46.35
N VAL A 52 11.36 11.13 46.13
CA VAL A 52 10.74 9.90 46.68
C VAL A 52 11.84 8.84 46.90
N SER A 53 11.93 8.35 48.14
CA SER A 53 12.78 7.27 48.65
C SER A 53 11.94 6.00 48.94
N ASP A 54 12.63 4.94 49.38
CA ASP A 54 12.19 3.60 49.85
C ASP A 54 12.32 2.51 48.77
N GLY A 55 13.03 1.40 48.93
CA GLY A 55 13.68 0.75 50.07
C GLY A 55 14.06 -0.69 49.63
N PRO A 56 14.88 -1.44 50.40
CA PRO A 56 15.74 -2.52 49.90
C PRO A 56 15.14 -3.92 50.08
N ASP A 57 15.66 -4.93 49.36
CA ASP A 57 15.78 -6.30 49.90
C ASP A 57 16.75 -7.21 49.11
N THR A 58 17.75 -7.67 49.88
CA THR A 58 18.42 -8.98 49.93
C THR A 58 19.21 -9.61 48.77
N GLU A 59 20.51 -9.71 49.07
CA GLU A 59 21.49 -10.77 48.77
C GLU A 59 20.91 -12.20 48.68
N ASP A 60 21.42 -13.04 47.76
CA ASP A 60 22.54 -13.97 48.02
C ASP A 60 22.49 -15.26 47.13
N GLN A 61 23.66 -15.58 46.53
CA GLN A 61 24.20 -16.88 46.06
C GLN A 61 23.47 -17.63 44.93
N ASP A 62 24.09 -18.42 44.05
CA ASP A 62 25.45 -18.85 43.65
C ASP A 62 25.13 -19.65 42.36
N GLY A 63 25.90 -19.76 41.29
CA GLY A 63 27.34 -19.72 41.08
C GLY A 63 27.63 -20.60 39.85
N LYS A 64 28.90 -20.58 39.42
CA LYS A 64 29.55 -21.37 38.35
C LYS A 64 29.34 -20.89 36.92
N ASN A 65 30.37 -20.82 36.07
CA ASN A 65 31.82 -20.88 36.21
C ASN A 65 32.35 -20.52 34.81
N THR A 66 33.02 -19.37 34.65
CA THR A 66 33.63 -18.96 33.39
C THR A 66 35.15 -19.09 33.48
N THR A 67 35.71 -20.00 32.71
CA THR A 67 37.12 -20.04 32.29
C THR A 67 37.11 -20.45 30.82
N ALA A 68 37.29 -19.50 29.89
CA ALA A 68 38.56 -18.96 29.40
C ALA A 68 39.16 -19.83 28.29
N ASP A 69 39.38 -19.17 27.16
CA ASP A 69 40.07 -19.64 25.96
C ASP A 69 41.35 -20.42 26.24
N THR A 70 41.61 -21.48 25.47
CA THR A 70 42.96 -21.87 25.09
C THR A 70 42.95 -22.54 23.72
N ALA A 71 43.67 -21.91 22.80
CA ALA A 71 44.02 -22.42 21.48
C ALA A 71 45.07 -23.53 21.55
N GLY A 72 45.03 -24.44 20.56
CA GLY A 72 46.20 -25.11 20.00
C GLY A 72 46.84 -26.22 20.84
N ALA A 73 46.57 -27.47 20.48
CA ALA A 73 47.52 -28.57 20.66
C ALA A 73 47.34 -29.60 19.54
N GLU A 74 48.46 -29.89 18.88
CA GLU A 74 48.67 -30.99 17.94
C GLU A 74 48.39 -32.34 18.62
N LEU A 75 47.81 -33.29 17.88
CA LEU A 75 47.80 -34.70 18.26
C LEU A 75 48.25 -35.55 17.06
N ASP A 76 49.54 -35.90 17.13
CA ASP A 76 50.11 -37.05 16.46
C ASP A 76 49.50 -38.36 16.97
N GLY A 77 49.23 -39.27 16.04
CA GLY A 77 49.41 -40.72 16.18
C GLY A 77 48.69 -41.45 17.31
N ILE A 78 47.56 -42.09 16.97
CA ILE A 78 47.14 -43.33 17.64
C ILE A 78 46.95 -44.42 16.58
N GLU A 79 47.71 -45.49 16.77
CA GLU A 79 47.77 -46.70 15.96
C GLU A 79 46.41 -47.41 15.92
N GLN A 80 46.01 -47.78 14.70
CA GLN A 80 44.99 -48.78 14.42
C GLN A 80 45.49 -50.15 14.91
N ASN A 81 44.73 -50.80 15.78
CA ASN A 81 44.63 -52.27 15.85
C ASN A 81 43.45 -52.64 16.76
N GLY A 82 42.43 -53.27 16.19
CA GLY A 82 41.24 -53.70 16.93
C GLY A 82 40.16 -54.28 16.04
N ASP A 83 40.49 -55.38 15.37
CA ASP A 83 39.56 -56.36 14.80
C ASP A 83 38.37 -56.57 15.75
N THR A 84 37.19 -56.05 15.39
CA THR A 84 35.93 -56.38 16.04
C THR A 84 34.94 -56.75 14.96
N ASP A 85 34.71 -58.05 14.83
CA ASP A 85 33.65 -58.67 14.04
C ASP A 85 32.29 -58.00 14.34
N GLY A 86 31.84 -57.18 13.39
CA GLY A 86 30.62 -57.48 12.63
C GLY A 86 29.34 -57.77 13.41
N SER A 87 28.93 -56.87 14.31
CA SER A 87 27.50 -56.57 14.40
C SER A 87 27.25 -55.39 13.47
N GLU A 88 26.64 -55.65 12.32
CA GLU A 88 25.91 -54.64 11.56
C GLU A 88 25.00 -53.93 12.56
N ILE A 89 25.45 -52.78 13.06
CA ILE A 89 24.55 -51.82 13.69
C ILE A 89 23.69 -51.39 12.51
N ASP A 90 22.50 -52.01 12.44
CA ASP A 90 21.41 -51.71 11.52
C ASP A 90 21.38 -50.19 11.37
N GLY A 91 21.99 -49.73 10.27
CA GLY A 91 22.32 -48.34 10.08
C GLY A 91 20.99 -47.64 10.01
N SER A 92 20.68 -46.86 11.05
CA SER A 92 19.42 -46.14 11.20
C SER A 92 19.16 -45.44 9.88
N GLN A 93 18.29 -46.02 9.06
CA GLN A 93 17.99 -45.49 7.74
C GLN A 93 17.41 -44.12 8.01
N GLY A 94 18.15 -43.08 7.62
CA GLY A 94 17.67 -41.72 7.75
C GLY A 94 16.30 -41.59 7.09
N GLY A 95 15.48 -40.67 7.59
CA GLY A 95 14.14 -40.43 7.10
C GLY A 95 14.12 -40.08 5.61
N ASP A 96 13.15 -40.65 4.90
CA ASP A 96 12.87 -40.36 3.49
C ASP A 96 12.49 -38.88 3.27
N LEU A 97 12.41 -38.48 1.99
CA LEU A 97 11.93 -37.15 1.62
C LEU A 97 10.59 -36.84 2.28
N GLY A 98 10.51 -35.73 3.01
CA GLY A 98 9.32 -35.34 3.74
C GLY A 98 9.26 -35.79 5.19
N ALA A 99 10.18 -36.65 5.64
CA ALA A 99 10.28 -37.02 7.05
C ALA A 99 10.64 -35.80 7.90
N ALA A 100 10.09 -35.74 9.12
CA ALA A 100 10.51 -34.75 10.10
C ALA A 100 11.95 -35.04 10.56
N CYS A 101 12.75 -33.99 10.71
CA CYS A 101 14.14 -34.06 11.14
C CYS A 101 14.45 -32.90 12.10
N THR A 102 15.51 -33.07 12.88
CA THR A 102 16.09 -32.03 13.74
C THR A 102 17.53 -31.71 13.32
N ILE A 103 18.22 -32.69 12.75
CA ILE A 103 19.58 -32.59 12.25
C ILE A 103 19.72 -33.33 10.92
N ALA A 104 20.77 -33.03 10.14
CA ALA A 104 20.98 -33.63 8.82
C ALA A 104 21.09 -35.16 8.85
N SER A 105 21.65 -35.75 9.92
CA SER A 105 21.76 -37.21 10.06
C SER A 105 20.43 -37.92 10.28
N ASP A 106 19.35 -37.18 10.54
CA ASP A 106 18.00 -37.75 10.63
C ASP A 106 17.43 -38.04 9.23
N CYS A 107 18.11 -37.64 8.14
CA CYS A 107 17.65 -37.78 6.77
C CYS A 107 18.44 -38.82 6.00
N ALA A 108 17.79 -39.45 5.02
CA ALA A 108 18.45 -40.38 4.10
C ALA A 108 19.61 -39.68 3.36
N ASP A 109 20.55 -40.49 2.85
CA ASP A 109 21.66 -39.97 2.04
C ASP A 109 21.13 -39.09 0.90
N GLU A 110 21.84 -37.99 0.61
CA GLU A 110 21.47 -36.96 -0.38
C GLU A 110 20.31 -36.02 -0.02
N LEU A 111 19.75 -36.14 1.18
CA LEU A 111 18.77 -35.20 1.72
C LEU A 111 19.38 -34.32 2.80
N ASP A 112 18.94 -33.07 2.86
CA ASP A 112 19.29 -32.13 3.92
C ASP A 112 18.09 -31.91 4.85
N CYS A 113 18.38 -31.75 6.14
CA CYS A 113 17.36 -31.32 7.09
C CYS A 113 17.17 -29.80 6.98
N VAL A 114 16.10 -29.37 6.30
CA VAL A 114 15.81 -27.94 6.12
C VAL A 114 14.90 -27.45 7.24
N ASP A 115 15.46 -26.59 8.10
CA ASP A 115 14.78 -25.93 9.21
C ASP A 115 13.98 -24.70 8.75
N TRP A 116 12.73 -24.60 9.21
CA TRP A 116 11.80 -23.48 8.97
C TRP A 116 11.73 -22.47 10.14
N LYS A 117 12.76 -22.39 10.99
CA LYS A 117 12.85 -21.56 12.22
C LYS A 117 11.99 -22.04 13.39
N SER A 118 11.52 -23.27 13.33
CA SER A 118 10.96 -24.00 14.48
C SER A 118 11.88 -25.17 14.71
N ASP A 119 12.02 -25.72 15.92
CA ASP A 119 12.90 -26.87 16.21
C ASP A 119 12.54 -28.19 15.47
N GLN A 120 11.87 -28.09 14.32
CA GLN A 120 11.36 -29.09 13.42
C GLN A 120 11.75 -28.68 11.99
N GLY A 121 12.65 -29.45 11.37
CA GLY A 121 12.96 -29.41 9.95
C GLY A 121 12.31 -30.57 9.20
N ILE A 122 12.41 -30.53 7.88
CA ILE A 122 11.93 -31.62 7.00
C ILE A 122 13.05 -32.06 6.06
N CYS A 123 13.23 -33.37 5.94
CA CYS A 123 14.19 -33.96 5.02
C CYS A 123 13.83 -33.60 3.58
N THR A 124 14.69 -32.80 2.95
CA THR A 124 14.42 -32.13 1.69
C THR A 124 15.61 -32.33 0.76
N GLN A 125 15.33 -32.64 -0.50
CA GLN A 125 16.34 -32.60 -1.54
C GLN A 125 16.50 -31.15 -2.01
N ILE A 126 17.63 -30.51 -1.70
CA ILE A 126 17.94 -29.12 -2.09
C ILE A 126 18.42 -29.08 -3.55
N GLY A 127 18.17 -27.97 -4.24
CA GLY A 127 18.74 -27.69 -5.56
C GLY A 127 17.89 -28.14 -6.75
N CYS A 128 16.60 -28.41 -6.52
CA CYS A 128 15.66 -28.63 -7.61
C CYS A 128 15.53 -27.38 -8.51
N GLY A 129 15.16 -27.55 -9.79
CA GLY A 129 14.99 -26.45 -10.75
C GLY A 129 16.20 -26.17 -11.65
N ALA A 130 17.43 -26.47 -11.21
CA ALA A 130 18.65 -26.36 -12.01
C ALA A 130 18.93 -27.61 -12.87
N GLY A 131 17.89 -28.20 -13.49
CA GLY A 131 17.96 -29.47 -14.20
C GLY A 131 17.77 -30.71 -13.32
N LEU A 132 17.76 -30.55 -11.99
CA LEU A 132 17.37 -31.59 -11.04
C LEU A 132 15.84 -31.58 -10.87
N SER A 133 15.21 -32.73 -11.13
CA SER A 133 13.77 -32.92 -10.93
C SER A 133 13.51 -33.53 -9.58
N CYS A 134 12.46 -33.06 -8.92
CA CYS A 134 12.00 -33.66 -7.67
C CYS A 134 11.43 -35.07 -7.91
N PRO A 135 11.60 -36.00 -6.95
CA PRO A 135 11.04 -37.34 -7.08
C PRO A 135 9.51 -37.32 -7.12
N PRO A 136 8.87 -38.39 -7.63
CA PRO A 136 7.40 -38.48 -7.69
C PRO A 136 6.75 -38.21 -6.33
N GLY A 137 5.66 -37.45 -6.33
CA GLY A 137 4.95 -37.06 -5.10
C GLY A 137 5.53 -35.83 -4.39
N SER A 138 6.53 -35.17 -4.98
CA SER A 138 7.09 -33.92 -4.46
C SER A 138 7.17 -32.84 -5.53
N LEU A 139 7.23 -31.58 -5.09
CA LEU A 139 7.30 -30.41 -5.93
C LEU A 139 8.50 -29.57 -5.54
N CYS A 140 9.17 -28.98 -6.54
CA CYS A 140 10.24 -28.04 -6.30
C CYS A 140 9.67 -26.71 -5.81
N THR A 141 9.91 -26.37 -4.55
CA THR A 141 9.36 -25.18 -3.87
C THR A 141 10.48 -24.27 -3.41
N PRO A 142 10.23 -22.95 -3.33
CA PRO A 142 11.19 -22.02 -2.75
C PRO A 142 11.20 -22.11 -1.22
N PHE A 143 12.37 -22.36 -0.65
CA PHE A 143 12.67 -22.24 0.77
C PHE A 143 13.43 -20.93 0.99
N GLY A 144 12.68 -19.84 1.13
CA GLY A 144 13.26 -18.49 1.19
C GLY A 144 13.69 -17.96 -0.19
N ALA A 145 14.55 -16.94 -0.19
CA ALA A 145 14.86 -16.17 -1.40
C ALA A 145 15.84 -16.84 -2.37
N GLN A 146 16.62 -17.82 -1.92
CA GLN A 146 17.75 -18.36 -2.70
C GLN A 146 17.81 -19.88 -2.77
N ILE A 147 17.06 -20.59 -1.94
CA ILE A 147 17.12 -22.05 -1.86
C ILE A 147 15.81 -22.60 -2.42
N GLN A 148 15.92 -23.59 -3.31
CA GLN A 148 14.79 -24.40 -3.75
C GLN A 148 15.00 -25.82 -3.25
N GLY A 149 13.91 -26.48 -2.87
CA GLY A 149 13.96 -27.86 -2.39
C GLY A 149 12.71 -28.63 -2.77
N CYS A 150 12.79 -29.95 -2.71
CA CYS A 150 11.64 -30.82 -2.98
C CYS A 150 10.78 -30.96 -1.73
N SER A 151 9.57 -30.40 -1.76
CA SER A 151 8.57 -30.59 -0.68
C SER A 151 7.54 -31.64 -1.09
N PRO A 152 7.11 -32.53 -0.17
CA PRO A 152 6.01 -33.44 -0.44
C PRO A 152 4.72 -32.69 -0.80
N TYR A 153 4.05 -33.14 -1.86
CA TYR A 153 2.69 -32.70 -2.18
C TYR A 153 1.70 -33.29 -1.18
N CYS A 154 0.61 -32.59 -0.95
CA CYS A 154 -0.47 -33.06 -0.08
C CYS A 154 -1.82 -32.56 -0.59
N GLU A 155 -2.88 -33.30 -0.24
CA GLU A 155 -4.26 -32.89 -0.45
C GLU A 155 -4.90 -32.40 0.85
N SER A 156 -4.44 -32.93 1.98
CA SER A 156 -4.92 -32.64 3.33
C SER A 156 -3.82 -32.73 4.38
N ALA A 157 -4.04 -32.17 5.57
CA ALA A 157 -3.12 -32.30 6.70
C ALA A 157 -2.77 -33.76 7.08
N ALA A 158 -3.63 -34.73 6.74
CA ALA A 158 -3.39 -36.14 7.04
C ALA A 158 -2.28 -36.76 6.18
N ASP A 159 -1.96 -36.15 5.04
CA ASP A 159 -0.86 -36.58 4.17
C ASP A 159 0.50 -36.10 4.69
N CYS A 160 0.50 -35.25 5.72
CA CYS A 160 1.69 -34.63 6.25
C CYS A 160 2.13 -35.26 7.59
N PRO A 161 3.44 -35.22 7.90
CA PRO A 161 3.95 -35.67 9.19
C PRO A 161 3.32 -34.92 10.37
N SER A 162 3.37 -35.51 11.55
CA SER A 162 2.94 -34.83 12.78
C SER A 162 3.71 -33.51 12.98
N GLY A 163 2.99 -32.42 13.27
CA GLY A 163 3.56 -31.07 13.36
C GLY A 163 3.52 -30.27 12.05
N TYR A 164 3.05 -30.87 10.96
CA TYR A 164 2.93 -30.24 9.65
C TYR A 164 1.46 -30.06 9.26
N GLY A 165 1.21 -29.13 8.34
CA GLY A 165 -0.09 -28.91 7.72
C GLY A 165 0.03 -28.87 6.20
N CYS A 166 -1.08 -29.12 5.50
CA CYS A 166 -1.09 -29.11 4.05
C CYS A 166 -1.40 -27.71 3.52
N LYS A 167 -0.35 -26.90 3.35
CA LYS A 167 -0.45 -25.46 3.11
C LYS A 167 -0.28 -25.14 1.63
N ALA A 168 -1.08 -24.20 1.14
CA ALA A 168 -0.95 -23.60 -0.16
C ALA A 168 0.20 -22.57 -0.18
N VAL A 169 1.19 -22.81 -1.04
CA VAL A 169 2.34 -21.93 -1.25
C VAL A 169 2.25 -21.32 -2.63
N PHE A 170 2.48 -20.01 -2.71
CA PHE A 170 2.49 -19.28 -3.97
C PHE A 170 3.77 -19.60 -4.75
N MET A 171 3.61 -20.10 -5.97
CA MET A 171 4.69 -20.51 -6.83
C MET A 171 5.08 -19.39 -7.81
N PRO A 172 6.32 -19.37 -8.33
CA PRO A 172 6.75 -18.37 -9.32
C PRO A 172 5.94 -18.36 -10.63
N ASP A 173 5.22 -19.45 -10.93
CA ASP A 173 4.33 -19.54 -12.09
C ASP A 173 2.97 -18.86 -11.86
N GLY A 174 2.76 -18.24 -10.69
CA GLY A 174 1.53 -17.56 -10.31
C GLY A 174 0.45 -18.48 -9.75
N SER A 175 0.71 -19.79 -9.63
CA SER A 175 -0.24 -20.75 -9.07
C SER A 175 0.02 -21.03 -7.59
N TYR A 176 -1.00 -21.48 -6.87
CA TYR A 176 -0.85 -22.04 -5.54
C TYR A 176 -0.69 -23.56 -5.63
N LYS A 177 0.30 -24.11 -4.92
CA LYS A 177 0.49 -25.56 -4.77
C LYS A 177 0.45 -25.93 -3.31
N ARG A 178 -0.20 -27.05 -2.99
CA ARG A 178 -0.32 -27.55 -1.63
C ARG A 178 0.85 -28.47 -1.29
N ILE A 179 1.56 -28.16 -0.22
CA ILE A 179 2.72 -28.91 0.24
C ILE A 179 2.67 -29.09 1.76
N CYS A 180 3.33 -30.14 2.25
CA CYS A 180 3.53 -30.32 3.67
C CYS A 180 4.52 -29.29 4.21
N HIS A 181 4.07 -28.53 5.20
CA HIS A 181 4.82 -27.40 5.72
C HIS A 181 4.61 -27.28 7.23
N ALA A 182 5.69 -26.99 7.96
CA ALA A 182 5.72 -26.99 9.41
C ALA A 182 4.68 -26.02 9.99
N THR A 183 4.21 -26.33 11.20
CA THR A 183 3.30 -25.51 11.99
C THR A 183 3.89 -25.31 13.39
N GLU A 184 4.11 -24.06 13.78
CA GLU A 184 4.69 -23.75 15.09
C GLU A 184 3.70 -24.03 16.25
N THR A 185 4.24 -24.26 17.44
CA THR A 185 3.40 -24.39 18.63
C THR A 185 2.73 -23.04 18.91
N GLY A 186 1.40 -23.03 19.01
CA GLY A 186 0.62 -21.80 19.19
C GLY A 186 0.27 -21.08 17.88
N ALA A 187 0.52 -21.71 16.73
CA ALA A 187 0.05 -21.23 15.43
C ALA A 187 -1.44 -20.85 15.45
N GLN A 188 -1.76 -19.76 14.78
CA GLN A 188 -3.09 -19.19 14.75
C GLN A 188 -3.99 -19.93 13.77
N GLY A 189 -5.28 -20.05 14.12
CA GLY A 189 -6.28 -20.60 13.20
C GLY A 189 -6.55 -19.68 12.00
N PRO A 190 -7.52 -20.07 11.15
CA PRO A 190 -8.06 -19.16 10.14
C PRO A 190 -8.43 -17.80 10.76
N ALA A 191 -8.15 -16.72 10.02
CA ALA A 191 -8.24 -15.32 10.44
C ALA A 191 -7.22 -14.83 11.49
N GLY A 192 -6.28 -15.68 11.87
CA GLY A 192 -5.09 -15.22 12.59
C GLY A 192 -4.20 -14.30 11.74
N THR A 193 -3.41 -13.47 12.41
CA THR A 193 -2.32 -12.73 11.77
C THR A 193 -1.07 -13.62 11.67
N CYS A 194 -0.25 -13.39 10.65
CA CYS A 194 0.93 -14.20 10.42
C CYS A 194 2.00 -13.44 9.65
N LYS A 195 3.26 -13.83 9.82
CA LYS A 195 4.42 -13.35 9.07
C LYS A 195 5.01 -14.43 8.17
N SER A 196 4.59 -15.68 8.36
CA SER A 196 5.01 -16.84 7.59
C SER A 196 4.01 -17.98 7.77
N ASN A 197 4.06 -18.96 6.86
CA ASN A 197 3.19 -20.13 6.85
C ASN A 197 3.26 -20.98 8.13
N ILE A 198 4.40 -21.00 8.82
CA ILE A 198 4.55 -21.76 10.08
C ILE A 198 3.61 -21.25 11.18
N GLN A 199 3.19 -19.99 11.11
CA GLN A 199 2.34 -19.37 12.14
C GLN A 199 0.85 -19.65 11.95
N CYS A 200 0.48 -20.38 10.89
CA CYS A 200 -0.90 -20.74 10.60
C CYS A 200 -1.15 -22.20 10.97
N LYS A 201 -2.32 -22.52 11.52
CA LYS A 201 -2.65 -23.87 12.00
C LYS A 201 -3.27 -24.71 10.89
N GLY A 202 -2.89 -25.99 10.85
CA GLY A 202 -3.44 -26.95 9.88
C GLY A 202 -3.19 -26.52 8.44
N ASP A 203 -4.23 -26.58 7.62
CA ASP A 203 -4.16 -26.27 6.19
C ASP A 203 -4.11 -24.77 5.85
N ALA A 204 -4.29 -23.91 6.85
CA ALA A 204 -4.22 -22.47 6.63
C ALA A 204 -2.80 -22.05 6.24
N SER A 205 -2.74 -21.19 5.23
CA SER A 205 -1.51 -20.60 4.69
C SER A 205 -1.46 -19.12 5.02
N CYS A 206 -0.27 -18.59 5.19
CA CYS A 206 -0.07 -17.18 5.45
C CYS A 206 -0.10 -16.40 4.15
N VAL A 207 -1.21 -15.69 3.90
CA VAL A 207 -1.39 -14.82 2.74
C VAL A 207 -0.70 -13.49 3.03
N LEU A 208 0.57 -13.38 2.66
CA LEU A 208 1.40 -12.19 2.89
C LEU A 208 1.04 -11.00 2.00
N GLN A 209 0.29 -11.23 0.93
CA GLN A 209 -0.28 -10.18 0.08
C GLN A 209 -1.33 -9.35 0.84
N LEU A 210 -1.89 -9.90 1.92
CA LEU A 210 -2.77 -9.16 2.81
C LEU A 210 -1.93 -8.40 3.86
N PRO A 211 -2.19 -7.10 4.09
CA PRO A 211 -1.50 -6.29 5.09
C PRO A 211 -1.42 -6.97 6.46
N GLY A 212 -0.19 -7.08 6.99
CA GLY A 212 0.07 -7.75 8.26
C GLY A 212 0.04 -9.28 8.22
N GLY A 213 -0.23 -9.87 7.05
CA GLY A 213 -0.37 -11.29 6.78
C GLY A 213 -1.60 -11.92 7.47
N TYR A 214 -2.24 -12.85 6.76
CA TYR A 214 -3.50 -13.46 7.20
C TYR A 214 -3.48 -14.97 7.00
N CYS A 215 -3.82 -15.73 8.05
CA CYS A 215 -3.99 -17.17 7.94
C CYS A 215 -5.33 -17.51 7.28
N ALA A 216 -5.29 -18.00 6.03
CA ALA A 216 -6.47 -18.44 5.28
C ALA A 216 -6.23 -19.79 4.58
N ASN A 217 -7.32 -20.53 4.36
CA ASN A 217 -7.28 -21.64 3.41
C ASN A 217 -7.40 -21.06 1.99
N VAL A 218 -6.45 -21.38 1.12
CA VAL A 218 -6.40 -20.89 -0.27
C VAL A 218 -6.87 -21.97 -1.24
N GLY A 219 -7.58 -21.57 -2.29
CA GLY A 219 -8.10 -22.47 -3.32
C GLY A 219 -9.45 -23.08 -2.97
N CYS A 220 -10.31 -22.35 -2.25
CA CYS A 220 -11.67 -22.81 -2.01
C CYS A 220 -12.52 -22.73 -3.29
N ASP A 221 -13.42 -23.69 -3.45
CA ASP A 221 -14.35 -23.77 -4.59
C ASP A 221 -15.62 -24.55 -4.18
N ALA A 222 -16.47 -24.88 -5.15
CA ALA A 222 -17.70 -25.64 -4.90
C ALA A 222 -17.44 -27.09 -4.46
N ALA A 223 -16.32 -27.70 -4.85
CA ALA A 223 -15.93 -29.05 -4.46
C ALA A 223 -15.17 -29.07 -3.13
N ASN A 224 -14.46 -27.98 -2.82
CA ASN A 224 -13.63 -27.76 -1.64
C ASN A 224 -14.15 -26.54 -0.87
N PRO A 225 -15.31 -26.66 -0.20
CA PRO A 225 -15.90 -25.54 0.50
C PRO A 225 -15.05 -25.11 1.70
N CYS A 226 -15.18 -23.83 2.03
CA CYS A 226 -14.55 -23.27 3.22
C CYS A 226 -15.06 -23.93 4.51
N PRO A 227 -14.22 -24.05 5.56
CA PRO A 227 -14.63 -24.58 6.84
C PRO A 227 -15.71 -23.70 7.48
N ALA A 228 -16.49 -24.28 8.40
CA ALA A 228 -17.56 -23.57 9.10
C ALA A 228 -17.07 -22.27 9.74
N GLY A 229 -17.85 -21.19 9.58
CA GLY A 229 -17.52 -19.86 10.07
C GLY A 229 -16.60 -19.04 9.16
N THR A 230 -16.35 -19.51 7.93
CA THR A 230 -15.60 -18.76 6.90
C THR A 230 -16.36 -18.78 5.57
N HIS A 231 -16.09 -17.80 4.71
CA HIS A 231 -16.66 -17.71 3.35
C HIS A 231 -15.56 -17.71 2.30
N CYS A 232 -15.84 -18.33 1.16
CA CYS A 232 -14.93 -18.37 0.03
C CYS A 232 -15.08 -17.09 -0.81
N VAL A 233 -14.08 -16.23 -0.77
CA VAL A 233 -14.09 -14.93 -1.45
C VAL A 233 -12.92 -14.89 -2.44
N ASP A 234 -13.18 -14.37 -3.63
CA ASP A 234 -12.12 -14.12 -4.61
C ASP A 234 -11.39 -12.82 -4.24
N VAL A 235 -10.09 -12.93 -3.99
CA VAL A 235 -9.23 -11.79 -3.67
C VAL A 235 -8.26 -11.57 -4.82
N GLU A 236 -8.29 -10.37 -5.38
CA GLU A 236 -7.46 -9.99 -6.51
C GLU A 236 -5.98 -10.34 -6.28
N ASN A 237 -5.35 -11.01 -7.25
CA ASN A 237 -3.96 -11.49 -7.21
C ASN A 237 -3.64 -12.60 -6.19
N VAL A 238 -4.63 -13.08 -5.43
CA VAL A 238 -4.50 -14.23 -4.52
C VAL A 238 -5.39 -15.39 -5.00
N GLY A 239 -6.55 -15.08 -5.58
CA GLY A 239 -7.59 -16.03 -5.93
C GLY A 239 -8.55 -16.31 -4.77
N ASN A 240 -9.25 -17.43 -4.85
CA ASN A 240 -10.27 -17.82 -3.88
C ASN A 240 -9.65 -18.18 -2.52
N ILE A 241 -10.01 -17.45 -1.47
CA ILE A 241 -9.55 -17.71 -0.09
C ILE A 241 -10.71 -17.75 0.91
N CYS A 242 -10.55 -18.55 1.96
CA CYS A 242 -11.49 -18.62 3.06
C CYS A 242 -11.23 -17.51 4.09
N LEU A 243 -12.09 -16.49 4.10
CA LEU A 243 -12.06 -15.42 5.09
C LEU A 243 -13.07 -15.69 6.20
N ALA A 244 -12.72 -15.40 7.46
CA ALA A 244 -13.65 -15.57 8.57
C ALA A 244 -14.89 -14.69 8.42
N ALA A 245 -16.06 -15.27 8.69
CA ALA A 245 -17.30 -14.54 8.76
C ALA A 245 -17.28 -13.57 9.95
N CYS A 246 -17.87 -12.40 9.77
CA CYS A 246 -18.05 -11.40 10.82
C CYS A 246 -19.46 -10.84 10.78
N ASP A 247 -19.84 -10.15 11.85
CA ASP A 247 -21.07 -9.38 11.91
C ASP A 247 -20.75 -7.97 12.44
N ALA A 248 -21.68 -7.04 12.36
CA ALA A 248 -21.47 -5.64 12.77
C ALA A 248 -21.05 -5.48 14.25
N ALA A 249 -21.25 -6.51 15.10
CA ALA A 249 -20.84 -6.52 16.50
C ALA A 249 -19.54 -7.31 16.73
N LYS A 250 -19.16 -8.23 15.83
CA LYS A 250 -17.97 -9.06 15.92
C LYS A 250 -16.75 -8.34 15.40
N ILE A 251 -15.84 -8.11 16.33
CA ILE A 251 -14.48 -7.66 16.05
C ILE A 251 -13.73 -8.82 15.37
N CYS A 252 -13.13 -8.54 14.21
CA CYS A 252 -12.27 -9.49 13.54
C CYS A 252 -11.11 -9.95 14.45
N PRO A 253 -10.77 -11.25 14.47
CA PRO A 253 -9.64 -11.74 15.26
C PRO A 253 -8.37 -10.95 14.91
N GLY A 254 -7.70 -10.38 15.90
CA GLY A 254 -6.49 -9.57 15.66
C GLY A 254 -6.73 -8.09 15.33
N ALA A 255 -7.95 -7.56 15.44
CA ALA A 255 -8.25 -6.14 15.26
C ALA A 255 -7.48 -5.18 16.19
N ALA A 256 -6.82 -5.69 17.23
CA ALA A 256 -5.90 -4.91 18.06
C ALA A 256 -4.77 -4.23 17.23
N VAL A 257 -4.46 -4.75 16.04
CA VAL A 257 -3.47 -4.17 15.13
C VAL A 257 -4.10 -3.24 14.08
N LYS A 258 -5.40 -2.90 14.17
CA LYS A 258 -6.16 -2.06 13.20
C LYS A 258 -6.17 -2.55 11.74
N LEU A 259 -5.61 -3.72 11.44
CA LEU A 259 -5.39 -4.19 10.07
C LEU A 259 -6.53 -5.06 9.53
N GLN A 260 -7.60 -5.31 10.29
CA GLN A 260 -8.74 -6.11 9.82
C GLN A 260 -10.06 -5.41 10.15
N VAL A 261 -10.97 -5.37 9.18
CA VAL A 261 -12.32 -4.82 9.32
C VAL A 261 -13.35 -5.82 8.80
N CYS A 262 -14.54 -5.78 9.40
CA CYS A 262 -15.67 -6.51 8.85
C CYS A 262 -16.17 -5.80 7.60
N SER A 263 -16.16 -6.48 6.45
CA SER A 263 -16.52 -5.91 5.16
C SER A 263 -17.43 -6.83 4.37
N GLU A 264 -18.37 -6.24 3.63
CA GLU A 264 -19.23 -6.98 2.71
C GLU A 264 -18.48 -7.29 1.42
N ASN A 265 -18.41 -8.56 1.06
CA ASN A 265 -17.81 -9.05 -0.18
C ASN A 265 -18.78 -9.99 -0.88
N LEU A 266 -18.58 -10.21 -2.18
CA LEU A 266 -19.26 -11.29 -2.89
C LEU A 266 -18.46 -12.59 -2.69
N ASP A 267 -19.13 -13.66 -2.28
CA ASP A 267 -18.53 -14.99 -2.32
C ASP A 267 -18.47 -15.53 -3.75
N ILE A 268 -17.80 -16.67 -3.94
CA ILE A 268 -17.70 -17.34 -5.26
C ILE A 268 -19.05 -17.78 -5.85
N PHE A 269 -20.13 -17.71 -5.07
CA PHE A 269 -21.50 -18.01 -5.50
C PHE A 269 -22.31 -16.74 -5.81
N GLY A 270 -21.69 -15.56 -5.72
CA GLY A 270 -22.33 -14.26 -5.95
C GLY A 270 -23.21 -13.79 -4.80
N GLN A 271 -23.09 -14.37 -3.60
CA GLN A 271 -23.82 -13.93 -2.41
C GLN A 271 -23.02 -12.87 -1.67
N THR A 272 -23.69 -11.79 -1.24
CA THR A 272 -23.07 -10.80 -0.35
C THR A 272 -22.89 -11.41 1.04
N VAL A 273 -21.65 -11.46 1.52
CA VAL A 273 -21.24 -12.03 2.79
C VAL A 273 -20.38 -11.04 3.56
N SER A 274 -20.51 -11.01 4.89
CA SER A 274 -19.68 -10.18 5.76
C SER A 274 -18.47 -10.99 6.23
N VAL A 275 -17.27 -10.56 5.85
CA VAL A 275 -16.01 -11.24 6.16
C VAL A 275 -14.95 -10.31 6.73
N CYS A 276 -14.07 -10.89 7.54
CA CYS A 276 -12.85 -10.26 8.04
C CYS A 276 -11.81 -10.18 6.94
N ALA A 277 -11.79 -9.05 6.25
CA ALA A 277 -10.77 -8.70 5.28
C ALA A 277 -9.72 -7.79 5.92
N ALA A 278 -8.55 -7.71 5.30
CA ALA A 278 -7.55 -6.74 5.71
C ALA A 278 -8.13 -5.33 5.52
N GLY A 279 -8.37 -4.65 6.64
CA GLY A 279 -8.71 -3.24 6.64
C GLY A 279 -7.45 -2.46 6.35
N GLN A 280 -7.28 -2.00 5.11
CA GLN A 280 -6.36 -0.90 4.89
C GLN A 280 -7.05 0.39 5.31
N THR A 281 -7.24 0.61 6.61
CA THR A 281 -7.62 1.96 7.03
C THR A 281 -6.41 2.86 6.82
N GLY A 282 -6.54 3.84 5.92
CA GLY A 282 -5.56 4.91 5.80
C GLY A 282 -4.73 4.95 4.51
N LYS A 283 -5.16 4.35 3.39
CA LYS A 283 -4.63 4.84 2.11
C LYS A 283 -5.08 6.27 1.88
N ASP A 284 -4.14 7.12 1.48
CA ASP A 284 -4.40 8.52 1.22
C ASP A 284 -5.27 8.66 -0.04
N ILE A 285 -5.92 9.80 -0.15
CA ILE A 285 -6.70 10.13 -1.34
C ILE A 285 -5.77 10.11 -2.56
N GLY A 286 -6.19 9.41 -3.62
CA GLY A 286 -5.43 9.22 -4.85
C GLY A 286 -4.63 7.90 -4.90
N ASP A 287 -4.46 7.20 -3.77
CA ASP A 287 -3.80 5.89 -3.75
C ASP A 287 -4.66 4.80 -4.35
N PHE A 288 -4.05 3.82 -5.00
CA PHE A 288 -4.76 2.67 -5.56
C PHE A 288 -5.43 1.83 -4.45
N CYS A 289 -6.70 1.53 -4.58
CA CYS A 289 -7.49 0.65 -3.74
C CYS A 289 -8.26 -0.39 -4.58
N SER A 290 -8.38 -1.59 -4.02
CA SER A 290 -9.16 -2.69 -4.59
C SER A 290 -10.47 -2.96 -3.84
N GLN A 291 -10.69 -2.30 -2.70
CA GLN A 291 -11.92 -2.46 -1.88
C GLN A 291 -12.28 -1.14 -1.19
N ASN A 292 -13.59 -0.88 -0.99
CA ASN A 292 -14.13 0.37 -0.43
C ASN A 292 -13.49 0.78 0.90
N ASN A 293 -13.26 -0.21 1.76
CA ASN A 293 -12.68 -0.04 3.09
C ASN A 293 -11.17 0.23 3.11
N GLN A 294 -10.49 0.29 1.96
CA GLN A 294 -9.04 0.52 1.90
C GLN A 294 -8.64 2.00 1.98
N CYS A 295 -9.62 2.89 2.00
CA CYS A 295 -9.37 4.32 1.92
C CYS A 295 -9.58 4.97 3.28
N ALA A 296 -8.77 5.99 3.60
CA ALA A 296 -8.99 6.81 4.80
C ALA A 296 -10.42 7.37 4.86
N SER A 297 -10.99 7.64 3.68
CA SER A 297 -12.37 8.07 3.47
C SER A 297 -13.44 6.99 3.63
N GLY A 298 -13.06 5.70 3.63
CA GLY A 298 -13.99 4.57 3.62
C GLY A 298 -14.62 4.26 2.26
N GLU A 299 -14.23 4.96 1.19
CA GLU A 299 -14.76 4.75 -0.16
C GLU A 299 -13.65 4.56 -1.21
N CYS A 300 -13.78 3.47 -1.99
CA CYS A 300 -12.93 3.15 -3.13
C CYS A 300 -13.81 3.10 -4.38
N LYS A 301 -13.60 4.02 -5.33
CA LYS A 301 -14.36 3.95 -6.59
C LYS A 301 -13.60 3.08 -7.58
N ILE A 302 -14.00 1.81 -7.69
CA ILE A 302 -13.45 0.86 -8.67
C ILE A 302 -14.01 1.17 -10.07
N THR A 303 -13.59 2.30 -10.64
CA THR A 303 -13.80 2.60 -12.05
C THR A 303 -12.44 2.57 -12.74
N ALA A 304 -12.17 1.44 -13.40
CA ALA A 304 -10.98 1.05 -14.17
C ALA A 304 -9.64 0.95 -13.44
N ASN A 305 -9.32 1.84 -12.49
CA ASN A 305 -8.02 1.88 -11.82
C ASN A 305 -8.11 1.77 -10.29
N GLY A 306 -9.30 1.82 -9.68
CA GLY A 306 -9.51 1.66 -8.23
C GLY A 306 -8.63 2.61 -7.39
N LYS A 307 -9.10 3.83 -7.10
CA LYS A 307 -8.36 4.79 -6.27
C LYS A 307 -9.19 5.28 -5.09
N CYS A 308 -8.50 5.57 -3.99
CA CYS A 308 -9.08 6.12 -2.80
C CYS A 308 -9.53 7.54 -3.04
N VAL A 309 -10.81 7.79 -2.81
CA VAL A 309 -11.41 9.10 -3.02
C VAL A 309 -12.03 9.55 -1.72
N GLU A 310 -11.77 10.78 -1.32
CA GLU A 310 -12.58 11.42 -0.29
C GLU A 310 -13.78 12.05 -1.00
N GLY A 311 -14.98 11.57 -0.68
CA GLY A 311 -16.25 12.15 -1.18
C GLY A 311 -16.26 12.40 -2.68
N GLY A 312 -15.98 11.37 -3.48
CA GLY A 312 -15.55 11.50 -4.87
C GLY A 312 -16.35 12.50 -5.72
N ASN A 313 -15.64 13.49 -6.28
CA ASN A 313 -16.09 14.50 -7.22
C ASN A 313 -16.55 13.96 -8.59
N GLY A 314 -16.93 12.68 -8.71
CA GLY A 314 -17.40 12.09 -9.97
C GLY A 314 -18.90 11.84 -9.92
N CYS A 315 -19.67 12.42 -10.83
CA CYS A 315 -21.13 12.42 -10.80
C CYS A 315 -21.73 12.04 -12.16
N ASN A 316 -22.91 11.42 -12.13
CA ASN A 316 -23.77 11.23 -13.30
C ASN A 316 -24.99 12.16 -13.27
N SER A 317 -25.25 12.77 -12.11
CA SER A 317 -26.31 13.72 -11.85
C SER A 317 -25.96 14.59 -10.65
N ASP A 318 -26.65 15.72 -10.48
CA ASP A 318 -26.45 16.62 -9.34
C ASP A 318 -26.63 15.94 -7.97
N ASN A 319 -27.45 14.88 -7.91
CA ASN A 319 -27.70 14.13 -6.67
C ASN A 319 -26.48 13.31 -6.21
N ASP A 320 -25.53 13.06 -7.10
CA ASP A 320 -24.30 12.35 -6.75
C ASP A 320 -23.29 13.28 -6.05
N CYS A 321 -23.55 14.60 -6.04
CA CYS A 321 -22.69 15.60 -5.43
C CYS A 321 -23.16 15.93 -4.01
N TYR A 322 -22.30 15.70 -3.02
CA TYR A 322 -22.56 16.07 -1.63
C TYR A 322 -22.80 17.58 -1.47
N VAL A 323 -22.06 18.40 -2.23
CA VAL A 323 -22.25 19.84 -2.37
C VAL A 323 -22.00 20.23 -3.82
N GLY A 324 -22.85 21.10 -4.38
CA GLY A 324 -22.66 21.67 -5.71
C GLY A 324 -23.53 21.04 -6.79
N SER A 325 -23.07 21.11 -8.04
CA SER A 325 -23.75 20.57 -9.22
C SER A 325 -22.81 19.66 -10.00
N CYS A 326 -23.39 18.76 -10.78
CA CYS A 326 -22.65 17.84 -11.62
C CYS A 326 -22.38 18.45 -13.00
N GLU A 327 -21.12 18.71 -13.30
CA GLU A 327 -20.70 19.14 -14.62
C GLU A 327 -20.41 17.93 -15.50
N LEU A 328 -21.45 17.46 -16.21
CA LEU A 328 -21.32 16.41 -17.22
C LEU A 328 -20.71 16.97 -18.50
N LYS A 329 -19.63 16.34 -18.95
CA LYS A 329 -19.12 16.58 -20.30
C LYS A 329 -19.63 15.49 -21.24
N PRO A 330 -20.19 15.84 -22.42
CA PRO A 330 -20.74 14.86 -23.35
C PRO A 330 -19.67 13.93 -23.97
N GLU A 331 -18.40 14.32 -23.89
CA GLU A 331 -17.26 13.55 -24.38
C GLU A 331 -16.76 12.50 -23.36
N TYR A 332 -17.18 12.61 -22.10
CA TYR A 332 -16.71 11.76 -21.00
C TYR A 332 -17.88 11.03 -20.34
N VAL A 333 -17.63 9.82 -19.83
CA VAL A 333 -18.68 8.95 -19.27
C VAL A 333 -19.09 9.37 -17.85
N VAL A 334 -18.30 10.23 -17.20
CA VAL A 334 -18.48 10.68 -15.81
C VAL A 334 -18.26 12.20 -15.76
N GLY A 335 -19.13 12.92 -15.07
CA GLY A 335 -18.99 14.37 -14.82
C GLY A 335 -18.25 14.67 -13.52
N THR A 336 -17.93 15.95 -13.30
CA THR A 336 -17.24 16.41 -12.09
C THR A 336 -18.19 17.18 -11.17
N CYS A 337 -18.17 16.95 -9.86
CA CYS A 337 -18.90 17.78 -8.91
C CYS A 337 -18.20 19.12 -8.71
N VAL A 338 -18.94 20.21 -8.88
CA VAL A 338 -18.40 21.56 -8.87
C VAL A 338 -19.18 22.46 -7.93
N ILE A 339 -18.47 23.31 -7.19
CA ILE A 339 -19.08 24.29 -6.30
C ILE A 339 -19.04 25.65 -7.01
N SER A 340 -20.20 26.27 -7.22
CA SER A 340 -20.26 27.62 -7.77
C SER A 340 -19.65 28.64 -6.80
N CYS A 341 -18.84 29.54 -7.34
CA CYS A 341 -18.21 30.65 -6.65
C CYS A 341 -18.48 31.98 -7.36
N ASP A 342 -18.40 33.07 -6.62
CA ASP A 342 -18.53 34.43 -7.10
C ASP A 342 -17.75 35.38 -6.17
N MET A 343 -17.72 36.68 -6.46
CA MET A 343 -16.98 37.66 -5.65
C MET A 343 -17.40 37.72 -4.17
N ASN A 344 -18.62 37.28 -3.84
CA ASN A 344 -19.15 37.21 -2.48
C ASN A 344 -19.11 35.79 -1.88
N LYS A 345 -18.83 34.77 -2.70
CA LYS A 345 -18.78 33.37 -2.31
C LYS A 345 -17.45 32.74 -2.73
N PRO A 346 -16.39 32.90 -1.91
CA PRO A 346 -15.07 32.38 -2.23
C PRO A 346 -15.05 30.85 -2.19
N CYS A 347 -14.09 30.28 -2.91
CA CYS A 347 -13.84 28.85 -2.90
C CYS A 347 -13.23 28.36 -1.57
N PRO A 348 -13.49 27.10 -1.17
CA PRO A 348 -12.85 26.49 0.00
C PRO A 348 -11.32 26.37 -0.17
N GLN A 349 -10.61 26.03 0.90
CA GLN A 349 -9.13 25.97 0.88
C GLN A 349 -8.59 25.08 -0.25
N ASP A 350 -7.45 25.47 -0.80
CA ASP A 350 -6.74 24.79 -1.90
C ASP A 350 -7.51 24.69 -3.22
N THR A 351 -8.61 25.44 -3.36
CA THR A 351 -9.36 25.56 -4.60
C THR A 351 -9.41 27.01 -5.10
N VAL A 352 -9.49 27.15 -6.42
CA VAL A 352 -9.43 28.40 -7.16
C VAL A 352 -10.75 28.58 -7.89
N CYS A 353 -11.33 29.79 -7.82
CA CYS A 353 -12.54 30.12 -8.56
C CYS A 353 -12.23 30.34 -10.04
N VAL A 354 -12.48 29.33 -10.86
CA VAL A 354 -12.30 29.39 -12.32
C VAL A 354 -13.55 30.03 -12.93
N PRO A 355 -13.45 31.20 -13.57
CA PRO A 355 -14.61 31.92 -14.09
C PRO A 355 -15.28 31.14 -15.23
N THR A 356 -16.59 30.96 -15.11
CA THR A 356 -17.47 30.47 -16.18
C THR A 356 -18.15 31.64 -16.90
N ASN A 357 -18.26 32.79 -16.23
CA ASN A 357 -18.65 34.08 -16.80
C ASN A 357 -17.96 35.23 -16.04
N ALA A 358 -18.35 36.49 -16.32
CA ALA A 358 -17.74 37.68 -15.72
C ALA A 358 -17.95 37.82 -14.20
N LYS A 359 -18.97 37.17 -13.63
CA LYS A 359 -19.37 37.35 -12.22
C LYS A 359 -19.37 36.06 -11.41
N GLU A 360 -19.41 34.92 -12.07
CA GLU A 360 -19.52 33.61 -11.47
C GLU A 360 -18.48 32.65 -12.05
N GLY A 361 -18.12 31.66 -11.25
CA GLY A 361 -17.21 30.60 -11.61
C GLY A 361 -17.51 29.32 -10.87
N VAL A 362 -16.58 28.38 -11.01
CA VAL A 362 -16.60 27.10 -10.34
C VAL A 362 -15.29 26.87 -9.62
N CYS A 363 -15.37 26.36 -8.40
CA CYS A 363 -14.18 26.00 -7.63
C CYS A 363 -13.51 24.77 -8.24
N ARG A 364 -12.20 24.87 -8.43
CA ARG A 364 -11.35 23.83 -8.99
C ARG A 364 -10.08 23.67 -8.16
N LEU A 365 -9.50 22.48 -8.15
CA LEU A 365 -8.24 22.23 -7.45
C LEU A 365 -7.13 23.15 -7.99
N ALA A 366 -6.38 23.75 -7.07
CA ALA A 366 -5.16 24.45 -7.43
C ALA A 366 -4.11 23.45 -7.94
N CYS A 367 -3.38 23.81 -8.98
CA CYS A 367 -2.24 23.05 -9.48
C CYS A 367 -1.00 23.96 -9.53
N LYS A 368 0.20 23.42 -9.77
CA LYS A 368 1.44 24.22 -9.63
C LYS A 368 1.97 24.78 -10.94
N SER A 369 1.75 24.08 -12.05
CA SER A 369 2.24 24.47 -13.38
C SER A 369 1.57 23.67 -14.49
N LEU A 370 1.71 24.12 -15.74
CA LEU A 370 1.21 23.37 -16.92
C LEU A 370 1.74 21.92 -17.02
N SER A 371 2.86 21.60 -16.36
CA SER A 371 3.44 20.25 -16.32
C SER A 371 2.88 19.38 -15.19
N ASP A 372 2.01 19.92 -14.35
CA ASP A 372 1.39 19.24 -13.20
C ASP A 372 0.20 18.36 -13.64
N VAL A 373 0.50 17.39 -14.50
CA VAL A 373 -0.49 16.49 -15.12
C VAL A 373 -1.10 15.48 -14.15
N PHE A 374 -0.51 15.30 -12.97
CA PHE A 374 -0.98 14.33 -11.98
C PHE A 374 -1.98 14.91 -10.98
N THR A 375 -2.07 16.24 -10.90
CA THR A 375 -2.97 16.92 -9.97
C THR A 375 -4.38 17.09 -10.56
N CYS A 376 -4.52 17.15 -11.89
CA CYS A 376 -5.80 17.32 -12.56
C CYS A 376 -6.37 15.99 -13.06
N ASP A 377 -7.70 15.89 -13.15
CA ASP A 377 -8.38 14.68 -13.61
C ASP A 377 -8.36 14.60 -15.15
N ASP A 378 -7.44 13.78 -15.68
CA ASP A 378 -7.30 13.53 -17.11
C ASP A 378 -8.50 12.78 -17.72
N GLN A 379 -9.24 12.02 -16.90
CA GLN A 379 -10.45 11.32 -17.32
C GLN A 379 -11.67 12.25 -17.45
N ALA A 380 -11.64 13.41 -16.79
CA ALA A 380 -12.60 14.49 -17.00
C ALA A 380 -12.14 15.48 -18.09
N GLY A 381 -10.97 15.24 -18.70
CA GLY A 381 -10.36 16.14 -19.68
C GLY A 381 -9.86 17.45 -19.06
N GLU A 382 -9.51 17.44 -17.78
CA GLU A 382 -8.92 18.58 -17.11
C GLU A 382 -7.41 18.63 -17.31
N MET A 383 -6.88 19.84 -17.43
CA MET A 383 -5.45 20.10 -17.41
C MET A 383 -5.18 21.31 -16.54
N CYS A 384 -3.96 21.41 -16.02
CA CYS A 384 -3.56 22.56 -15.24
C CYS A 384 -3.45 23.77 -16.16
N VAL A 385 -4.27 24.80 -15.94
CA VAL A 385 -4.26 26.05 -16.71
C VAL A 385 -3.97 27.24 -15.81
N PHE A 386 -3.33 28.25 -16.39
CA PHE A 386 -3.11 29.52 -15.71
C PHE A 386 -4.25 30.48 -16.02
N GLY A 387 -4.78 31.12 -14.99
CA GLY A 387 -5.87 32.08 -15.10
C GLY A 387 -5.84 33.13 -14.01
N ILE A 388 -6.67 34.15 -14.14
CA ILE A 388 -6.91 35.11 -13.06
C ILE A 388 -8.22 34.70 -12.40
N PRO A 389 -8.18 34.22 -11.14
CA PRO A 389 -9.40 33.81 -10.46
C PRO A 389 -10.30 34.99 -10.15
N LEU A 390 -11.60 34.72 -9.98
CA LEU A 390 -12.54 35.69 -9.42
C LEU A 390 -12.24 35.84 -7.93
N THR A 391 -11.40 36.80 -7.56
CA THR A 391 -11.09 37.14 -6.16
C THR A 391 -11.29 38.62 -5.89
N ASP A 392 -11.60 38.95 -4.64
CA ASP A 392 -11.71 40.31 -4.11
C ASP A 392 -10.39 41.09 -4.13
N LYS A 393 -9.26 40.39 -4.24
CA LYS A 393 -7.91 40.97 -4.40
C LYS A 393 -7.55 41.02 -5.87
N GLU A 394 -7.03 42.17 -6.32
CA GLU A 394 -6.51 42.37 -7.69
C GLU A 394 -5.69 41.14 -8.12
N GLY A 395 -6.28 40.38 -9.04
CA GLY A 395 -6.03 38.94 -9.14
C GLY A 395 -4.58 38.59 -9.47
N VAL A 396 -3.89 37.99 -8.50
CA VAL A 396 -2.65 37.28 -8.75
C VAL A 396 -3.03 36.04 -9.54
N GLY A 397 -2.48 35.90 -10.75
CA GLY A 397 -2.75 34.74 -11.58
C GLY A 397 -2.37 33.45 -10.85
N ALA A 398 -3.24 32.45 -10.95
CA ALA A 398 -3.11 31.16 -10.30
C ALA A 398 -3.27 30.03 -11.31
N TYR A 399 -2.71 28.89 -10.97
CA TYR A 399 -2.88 27.66 -11.73
C TYR A 399 -4.03 26.84 -11.11
N ALA A 400 -4.97 26.42 -11.95
CA ALA A 400 -6.12 25.60 -11.54
C ALA A 400 -6.38 24.49 -12.55
N CYS A 401 -6.88 23.35 -12.07
CA CYS A 401 -7.35 22.29 -12.94
C CYS A 401 -8.63 22.75 -13.64
N ALA A 402 -8.59 22.90 -14.95
CA ALA A 402 -9.77 23.24 -15.71
C ALA A 402 -9.83 22.44 -16.99
N ALA A 403 -11.06 22.22 -17.43
CA ALA A 403 -11.35 21.47 -18.61
C ALA A 403 -11.28 22.43 -19.80
N VAL A 404 -10.24 22.34 -20.62
CA VAL A 404 -9.97 23.31 -21.68
C VAL A 404 -10.86 23.03 -22.88
N ALA A 405 -11.98 23.75 -22.99
CA ALA A 405 -12.74 23.81 -24.22
C ALA A 405 -11.92 24.51 -25.32
N SER A 406 -12.13 24.15 -26.58
CA SER A 406 -11.52 24.88 -27.70
C SER A 406 -11.89 26.37 -27.64
N GLY A 407 -10.89 27.23 -27.48
CA GLY A 407 -11.04 28.67 -27.29
C GLY A 407 -11.27 29.16 -25.85
N GLY A 408 -11.30 28.25 -24.87
CA GLY A 408 -11.42 28.60 -23.45
C GLY A 408 -10.15 29.19 -22.84
N MET A 409 -10.19 29.43 -21.53
CA MET A 409 -9.04 29.95 -20.79
C MET A 409 -7.80 29.06 -20.97
N GLY A 410 -6.64 29.67 -21.24
CA GLY A 410 -5.38 28.96 -21.44
C GLY A 410 -5.17 28.38 -22.85
N THR A 411 -6.15 28.46 -23.76
CA THR A 411 -5.90 28.09 -25.16
C THR A 411 -5.06 29.13 -25.87
N SER A 412 -4.24 28.68 -26.81
CA SER A 412 -3.48 29.57 -27.70
C SER A 412 -4.42 30.42 -28.54
N CYS A 413 -4.14 31.71 -28.62
CA CYS A 413 -4.90 32.66 -29.42
C CYS A 413 -3.97 33.57 -30.22
N ASP A 414 -4.52 34.24 -31.23
CA ASP A 414 -3.84 35.28 -31.96
C ASP A 414 -4.07 36.65 -31.29
N ALA A 415 -2.99 37.21 -30.76
CA ALA A 415 -2.97 38.50 -30.08
C ALA A 415 -3.48 39.67 -30.93
N GLN A 416 -3.30 39.61 -32.25
CA GLN A 416 -3.64 40.73 -33.15
C GLN A 416 -5.10 40.72 -33.55
N THR A 417 -5.67 39.53 -33.69
CA THR A 417 -7.04 39.36 -34.20
C THR A 417 -8.04 38.97 -33.12
N GLY A 418 -7.55 38.56 -31.94
CA GLY A 418 -8.37 37.92 -30.91
C GLY A 418 -8.91 36.56 -31.33
N GLN A 419 -8.55 36.06 -32.53
CA GLN A 419 -9.03 34.78 -33.02
C GLN A 419 -8.46 33.64 -32.18
N GLY A 420 -9.31 32.67 -31.88
CA GLY A 420 -8.97 31.53 -31.05
C GLY A 420 -9.42 31.65 -29.60
N CYS A 421 -10.06 32.75 -29.19
CA CYS A 421 -10.80 32.83 -27.93
C CYS A 421 -12.29 32.64 -28.16
N ALA A 422 -12.96 31.95 -27.25
CA ALA A 422 -14.40 31.86 -27.17
C ALA A 422 -14.99 33.23 -26.78
N ASP A 423 -16.27 33.45 -27.11
CA ASP A 423 -16.97 34.67 -26.75
C ASP A 423 -16.85 34.94 -25.24
N GLY A 424 -16.54 36.19 -24.89
CA GLY A 424 -16.27 36.58 -23.50
C GLY A 424 -14.83 36.38 -23.04
N TYR A 425 -13.89 36.01 -23.93
CA TYR A 425 -12.46 35.96 -23.63
C TYR A 425 -11.64 36.79 -24.63
N MET A 426 -10.57 37.43 -24.15
CA MET A 426 -9.58 38.20 -24.92
C MET A 426 -8.20 37.56 -24.87
N CYS A 427 -7.44 37.69 -25.95
CA CYS A 427 -6.09 37.17 -26.04
C CYS A 427 -5.09 38.10 -25.34
N LEU A 428 -4.38 37.58 -24.32
CA LEU A 428 -3.38 38.30 -23.52
C LEU A 428 -1.95 38.02 -23.93
#